data_AF-R6QQK1-F1
#
_entry.id   AF-R6QQK1-F1
#
_cell.length_a   1.000
_cell.length_b   1.000
_cell.length_c   1.000
_cell.angle_alpha   90.00
_cell.angle_beta   90.00
_cell.angle_gamma   90.00
#
_symmetry.space_group_name_H-M   'P 1'
#
loop_
_entity.id
_entity.type
_entity.pdbx_description
1 polymer ?
#
loop_
_entity_poly.entity_id
_entity_poly.type
_entity_poly.pdbx_seq_one_letter_code
_entity_poly.pdbx_strand_id
1 'polypeptide(L)'
;MTKEQIITTAVALAAAVLIFTIILMIRRAVRHRKLSIDDMEGHEFEAFCAQMLALDGFDEVITTKASRDFGADILASRDGVTYAIQCKCYSDMVGIKSVQEVYAAKDFYDRMVGVVMTNSYFTAPAKEAADKLKVLMWDRDYIADRGYTE
;
A
#
# COMPACT_ATOMS: atom_id res chain seq x y z
N MET A 1 11.49 -13.03 -46.24
CA MET A 1 11.28 -13.80 -45.00
C MET A 1 10.84 -15.21 -45.39
N THR A 2 11.52 -16.25 -44.94
CA THR A 2 11.18 -17.64 -45.29
C THR A 2 9.95 -18.10 -44.51
N LYS A 3 9.23 -19.11 -45.02
CA LYS A 3 8.06 -19.68 -44.31
C LYS A 3 8.41 -20.16 -42.90
N GLU A 4 9.60 -20.71 -42.71
CA GLU A 4 10.11 -21.13 -41.40
C GLU A 4 10.30 -19.96 -40.44
N GLN A 5 10.80 -18.81 -40.92
CA GLN A 5 10.94 -17.58 -40.12
C GLN A 5 9.58 -17.02 -39.68
N ILE A 6 8.55 -17.11 -40.54
CA ILE A 6 7.18 -16.69 -40.21
C ILE A 6 6.61 -17.59 -39.10
N ILE A 7 6.79 -18.90 -39.20
CA ILE A 7 6.25 -19.86 -38.21
C ILE A 7 6.94 -19.68 -36.85
N THR A 8 8.27 -19.59 -36.82
CA THR A 8 9.03 -19.42 -35.58
C THR A 8 8.70 -18.11 -34.86
N THR A 9 8.58 -16.99 -35.59
CA THR A 9 8.19 -15.70 -35.00
C THR A 9 6.76 -15.71 -34.45
N ALA A 10 5.81 -16.33 -35.16
CA ALA A 10 4.44 -16.46 -34.69
C ALA A 10 4.34 -17.28 -33.39
N VAL A 11 5.06 -18.40 -33.31
CA VAL A 11 5.10 -19.25 -32.11
C VAL A 11 5.73 -18.51 -30.93
N ALA A 12 6.82 -17.77 -31.15
CA ALA A 12 7.47 -16.98 -30.11
C ALA A 12 6.55 -15.88 -29.55
N LEU A 13 5.81 -15.17 -30.41
CA LEU A 13 4.81 -14.17 -30.01
C LEU A 13 3.67 -14.79 -29.21
N ALA A 14 3.12 -15.92 -29.66
CA ALA A 14 2.06 -16.62 -28.95
C ALA A 14 2.53 -17.09 -27.55
N ALA A 15 3.75 -17.61 -27.44
CA ALA A 15 4.34 -18.00 -26.17
C ALA A 15 4.58 -16.78 -25.25
N ALA A 16 5.05 -15.65 -25.78
CA ALA A 16 5.24 -14.43 -25.00
C ALA A 16 3.91 -13.88 -24.46
N VAL A 17 2.85 -13.87 -25.27
CA VAL A 17 1.50 -13.49 -24.83
C VAL A 17 0.98 -14.46 -23.77
N LEU A 18 1.15 -15.77 -23.97
CA LEU A 18 0.75 -16.77 -22.98
C LEU A 18 1.47 -16.57 -21.65
N ILE A 19 2.80 -16.40 -21.66
CA ILE A 19 3.60 -16.13 -20.46
C ILE A 19 3.14 -14.83 -19.79
N PHE A 20 2.93 -13.76 -20.56
CA PHE A 20 2.44 -12.50 -20.02
C PHE A 20 1.07 -12.65 -19.35
N THR A 21 0.12 -13.35 -19.99
CA THR A 21 -1.20 -13.63 -19.40
C THR A 21 -1.11 -14.50 -18.15
N ILE A 22 -0.25 -15.52 -18.12
CA ILE A 22 0.00 -16.36 -16.94
C ILE A 22 0.60 -15.51 -15.82
N ILE A 23 1.55 -14.63 -16.10
CA ILE A 23 2.12 -13.69 -15.11
C ILE A 23 1.02 -12.78 -14.55
N LEU A 24 0.13 -12.25 -15.39
CA LEU A 24 -1.00 -11.45 -14.95
C LEU A 24 -1.99 -12.27 -14.10
N MET A 25 -2.27 -13.52 -14.47
CA MET A 25 -3.13 -14.43 -13.70
C MET A 25 -2.53 -14.80 -12.36
N ILE A 26 -1.24 -15.13 -12.30
CA ILE A 26 -0.52 -15.43 -11.04
C ILE A 26 -0.49 -14.18 -10.16
N ARG A 27 -0.18 -13.00 -10.72
CA ARG A 27 -0.25 -11.73 -9.99
C ARG A 27 -1.65 -11.50 -9.39
N ARG A 28 -2.70 -11.78 -10.17
CA ARG A 28 -4.09 -11.67 -9.71
C ARG A 28 -4.44 -12.72 -8.64
N ALA A 29 -3.98 -13.95 -8.78
CA ALA A 29 -4.25 -15.04 -7.84
C ALA A 29 -3.51 -14.85 -6.51
N VAL A 30 -2.26 -14.39 -6.54
CA VAL A 30 -1.49 -14.03 -5.33
C VAL A 30 -2.12 -12.83 -4.63
N ARG A 31 -2.61 -11.84 -5.37
CA ARG A 31 -3.41 -10.73 -4.83
C ARG A 31 -4.70 -11.20 -4.14
N HIS A 32 -5.27 -12.33 -4.58
CA HIS A 32 -6.48 -12.91 -4.00
C HIS A 32 -6.24 -13.93 -2.87
N ARG A 33 -5.00 -14.20 -2.43
CA ARG A 33 -4.77 -14.94 -1.18
C ARG A 33 -5.10 -14.01 0.00
N LYS A 34 -6.39 -13.98 0.37
CA LYS A 34 -6.94 -13.16 1.45
C LYS A 34 -6.47 -13.68 2.80
N LEU A 35 -5.62 -12.90 3.46
CA LEU A 35 -5.69 -12.77 4.91
C LEU A 35 -6.77 -11.72 5.16
N SER A 36 -7.75 -12.04 6.02
CA SER A 36 -8.67 -11.04 6.53
C SER A 36 -7.84 -9.97 7.24
N ILE A 37 -7.84 -8.75 6.72
CA ILE A 37 -7.10 -7.62 7.31
C ILE A 37 -7.57 -7.32 8.73
N ASP A 38 -8.76 -7.81 9.09
CA ASP A 38 -9.37 -7.63 10.41
C ASP A 38 -8.89 -8.66 11.44
N ASP A 39 -8.27 -9.76 10.99
CA ASP A 39 -7.72 -10.80 11.87
C ASP A 39 -6.21 -10.62 12.14
N MET A 40 -5.60 -9.56 11.60
CA MET A 40 -4.17 -9.28 11.74
C MET A 40 -3.85 -8.57 13.06
N GLU A 41 -2.74 -8.94 13.68
CA GLU A 41 -2.13 -8.09 14.72
C GLU A 41 -1.48 -6.83 14.12
N GLY A 42 -1.25 -5.79 14.93
CA GLY A 42 -0.72 -4.51 14.44
C GLY A 42 0.57 -4.63 13.63
N HIS A 43 1.52 -5.46 14.09
CA HIS A 43 2.79 -5.69 13.39
C HIS A 43 2.62 -6.48 12.08
N GLU A 44 1.65 -7.40 12.03
CA GLU A 44 1.31 -8.12 10.80
C GLU A 44 0.67 -7.17 9.78
N PHE A 45 -0.19 -6.27 10.26
CA PHE A 45 -0.83 -5.25 9.44
C PHE A 45 0.20 -4.25 8.88
N GLU A 46 1.19 -3.82 9.66
CA GLU A 46 2.31 -2.99 9.17
C GLU A 46 3.08 -3.68 8.05
N ALA A 47 3.44 -4.96 8.24
CA ALA A 47 4.14 -5.75 7.23
C ALA A 47 3.29 -5.94 5.97
N PHE A 48 1.99 -6.18 6.13
CA PHE A 48 1.02 -6.25 5.04
C PHE A 48 0.96 -4.94 4.25
N CYS A 49 0.84 -3.80 4.93
CA CYS A 49 0.79 -2.48 4.32
C CYS A 49 2.07 -2.18 3.52
N ALA A 50 3.24 -2.50 4.06
CA ALA A 50 4.51 -2.35 3.35
C ALA A 50 4.57 -3.21 2.08
N GLN A 51 4.15 -4.48 2.16
CA GLN A 51 4.09 -5.35 1.00
C GLN A 51 3.09 -4.87 -0.05
N MET A 52 1.90 -4.40 0.37
CA MET A 52 0.90 -3.83 -0.52
C MET A 52 1.46 -2.63 -1.28
N LEU A 53 2.14 -1.71 -0.61
CA LEU A 53 2.74 -0.52 -1.22
C LEU A 53 3.80 -0.88 -2.26
N ALA A 54 4.69 -1.83 -1.94
CA ALA A 54 5.69 -2.31 -2.87
C ALA A 54 5.05 -2.95 -4.12
N LEU A 55 3.93 -3.66 -3.96
CA LEU A 55 3.18 -4.25 -5.07
C LEU A 55 2.35 -3.21 -5.85
N ASP A 56 1.97 -2.09 -5.23
CA ASP A 56 1.27 -0.94 -5.84
C ASP A 56 2.23 0.06 -6.52
N GLY A 57 3.52 -0.30 -6.64
CA GLY A 57 4.52 0.48 -7.37
C GLY A 57 5.12 1.64 -6.59
N PHE A 58 5.10 1.60 -5.25
CA PHE A 58 5.94 2.48 -4.44
C PHE A 58 7.38 1.99 -4.43
N ASP A 59 8.31 2.93 -4.49
CA ASP A 59 9.74 2.74 -4.35
C ASP A 59 10.19 3.02 -2.90
N GLU A 60 11.36 2.50 -2.53
CA GLU A 60 11.99 2.73 -1.21
C GLU A 60 11.07 2.45 -0.01
N VAL A 61 10.25 1.40 -0.09
CA VAL A 61 9.36 1.00 1.02
C VAL A 61 10.18 0.42 2.17
N ILE A 62 10.28 1.16 3.28
CA ILE A 62 11.09 0.83 4.45
C ILE A 62 10.22 0.91 5.70
N THR A 63 10.17 -0.17 6.49
CA THR A 63 9.54 -0.15 7.81
C THR A 63 10.44 0.53 8.83
N THR A 64 9.89 1.38 9.70
CA THR A 64 10.63 2.00 10.80
C THR A 64 10.83 1.00 11.95
N LYS A 65 11.58 1.41 12.98
CA LYS A 65 11.81 0.55 14.15
C LYS A 65 10.57 0.58 15.04
N ALA A 66 10.14 -0.59 15.52
CA ALA A 66 9.04 -0.73 16.49
C ALA A 66 9.19 0.08 17.80
N SER A 67 10.35 0.70 18.06
CA SER A 67 10.50 1.64 19.18
C SER A 67 11.13 2.93 18.68
N ARG A 68 10.57 4.07 19.11
CA ARG A 68 10.95 5.41 18.65
C ARG A 68 10.79 5.55 17.13
N ASP A 69 9.62 5.17 16.65
CA ASP A 69 9.12 5.35 15.28
C ASP A 69 8.65 6.78 14.99
N PHE A 70 8.58 7.64 16.01
CA PHE A 70 8.13 9.03 15.94
C PHE A 70 6.77 9.20 15.23
N GLY A 71 5.92 8.17 15.22
CA GLY A 71 4.59 8.22 14.62
C GLY A 71 4.52 7.90 13.11
N ALA A 72 5.51 7.18 12.55
CA ALA A 72 5.41 6.58 11.23
C ALA A 72 5.97 5.16 11.22
N ASP A 73 5.23 4.21 10.67
CA ASP A 73 5.62 2.79 10.61
C ASP A 73 6.31 2.46 9.28
N ILE A 74 6.00 3.19 8.21
CA ILE A 74 6.54 2.98 6.87
C ILE A 74 6.96 4.32 6.25
N LEU A 75 8.14 4.32 5.63
CA LEU A 75 8.59 5.35 4.71
C LEU A 75 8.52 4.79 3.29
N ALA A 76 8.05 5.59 2.33
CA ALA A 76 7.95 5.16 0.94
C ALA A 76 8.09 6.36 0.00
N SER A 77 8.27 6.09 -1.28
CA SER A 77 8.27 7.10 -2.34
C SER A 77 7.51 6.62 -3.57
N ARG A 78 6.96 7.55 -4.35
CA ARG A 78 6.34 7.24 -5.65
C ARG A 78 6.34 8.50 -6.51
N ASP A 79 6.78 8.38 -7.76
CA ASP A 79 6.80 9.49 -8.73
C ASP A 79 7.48 10.77 -8.19
N GLY A 80 8.55 10.60 -7.40
CA GLY A 80 9.28 11.71 -6.77
C GLY A 80 8.63 12.32 -5.53
N VAL A 81 7.49 11.80 -5.07
CA VAL A 81 6.83 12.19 -3.81
C VAL A 81 7.23 11.24 -2.70
N THR A 82 7.59 11.77 -1.53
CA THR A 82 8.00 10.97 -0.36
C THR A 82 6.93 10.98 0.73
N TYR A 83 6.72 9.83 1.36
CA TYR A 83 5.62 9.56 2.27
C TYR A 83 6.13 9.06 3.63
N ALA A 84 5.49 9.54 4.70
CA ALA A 84 5.53 8.96 6.04
C ALA A 84 4.15 8.38 6.35
N ILE A 85 4.08 7.09 6.63
CA ILE A 85 2.83 6.34 6.72
C ILE A 85 2.73 5.70 8.09
N GLN A 86 1.65 5.99 8.82
CA GLN A 86 1.27 5.31 10.05
C GLN A 86 0.16 4.30 9.74
N CYS A 87 0.36 3.05 10.11
CA CYS A 87 -0.59 1.96 10.02
C CYS A 87 -1.40 1.85 11.33
N LYS A 88 -2.71 1.59 11.23
CA LYS A 88 -3.60 1.31 12.36
C LYS A 88 -4.50 0.12 12.04
N CYS A 89 -4.29 -1.00 12.72
CA CYS A 89 -5.20 -2.15 12.70
C CYS A 89 -6.13 -2.09 13.91
N TYR A 90 -7.36 -1.60 13.76
CA TYR A 90 -8.32 -1.39 14.85
C TYR A 90 -9.69 -1.98 14.53
N SER A 91 -10.42 -2.37 15.57
CA SER A 91 -11.85 -2.75 15.49
C SER A 91 -12.77 -1.52 15.40
N ASP A 92 -12.32 -0.39 15.94
CA ASP A 92 -13.07 0.88 15.97
C ASP A 92 -12.56 1.86 14.92
N MET A 93 -13.27 2.98 14.77
CA MET A 93 -12.87 4.06 13.88
C MET A 93 -11.59 4.77 14.38
N VAL A 94 -10.73 5.17 13.44
CA VAL A 94 -9.50 5.90 13.74
C VAL A 94 -9.80 7.35 14.13
N GLY A 95 -9.25 7.75 15.28
CA GLY A 95 -9.41 9.09 15.87
C GLY A 95 -8.38 10.11 15.38
N ILE A 96 -8.59 11.37 15.79
CA ILE A 96 -7.75 12.52 15.43
C ILE A 96 -6.26 12.34 15.78
N LYS A 97 -5.95 11.60 16.84
CA LYS A 97 -4.58 11.43 17.35
C LYS A 97 -3.64 10.88 16.27
N SER A 98 -4.08 9.88 15.50
CA SER A 98 -3.24 9.27 14.45
C SER A 98 -2.89 10.24 13.33
N VAL A 99 -3.80 11.15 13.01
CA VAL A 99 -3.56 12.22 12.02
C VAL A 99 -2.51 13.20 12.55
N GLN A 100 -2.59 13.58 13.82
CA GLN A 100 -1.61 14.48 14.45
C GLN A 100 -0.23 13.84 14.59
N GLU A 101 -0.18 12.55 14.94
CA GLU A 101 1.05 11.77 15.03
C GLU A 101 1.77 11.75 13.68
N VAL A 102 1.09 11.34 12.59
CA VAL A 102 1.76 11.26 11.29
C VAL A 102 2.06 12.63 10.68
N TYR A 103 1.27 13.67 11.03
CA TYR A 103 1.58 15.04 10.64
C TYR A 103 2.92 15.50 11.22
N ALA A 104 3.22 15.17 12.48
CA ALA A 104 4.53 15.42 13.06
C ALA A 104 5.61 14.50 12.47
N ALA A 105 5.28 13.22 12.26
CA ALA A 105 6.22 12.24 11.73
C ALA A 105 6.72 12.59 10.33
N LYS A 106 5.86 13.12 9.45
CA LYS A 106 6.28 13.51 8.09
C LYS A 106 7.41 14.54 8.14
N ASP A 107 7.32 15.52 9.04
CA ASP A 107 8.34 16.57 9.16
C ASP A 107 9.60 16.02 9.84
N PHE A 108 9.44 15.15 10.83
CA PHE A 108 10.57 14.49 11.49
C PHE A 108 11.43 13.64 10.53
N TYR A 109 10.79 12.98 9.56
CA TYR A 109 11.45 12.13 8.57
C TYR A 109 11.74 12.83 7.23
N ASP A 110 11.57 14.16 7.14
CA ASP A 110 11.75 14.94 5.91
C ASP A 110 10.93 14.39 4.72
N ARG A 111 9.67 14.02 4.98
CA ARG A 111 8.71 13.48 4.01
C ARG A 111 7.69 14.53 3.60
N MET A 112 7.32 14.51 2.33
CA MET A 112 6.40 15.50 1.75
C MET A 112 4.97 15.29 2.23
N VAL A 113 4.55 14.03 2.41
CA VAL A 113 3.16 13.67 2.68
C VAL A 113 3.07 12.75 3.90
N GLY A 114 2.23 13.11 4.86
CA GLY A 114 1.83 12.22 5.95
C GLY A 114 0.58 11.42 5.56
N VAL A 115 0.52 10.15 5.98
CA VAL A 115 -0.58 9.24 5.64
C VAL A 115 -0.97 8.39 6.84
N VAL A 116 -2.27 8.28 7.12
CA VAL A 116 -2.77 7.21 8.00
C VAL A 116 -3.39 6.13 7.13
N MET A 117 -2.90 4.89 7.27
CA MET A 117 -3.44 3.70 6.62
C MET A 117 -4.11 2.79 7.66
N THR A 118 -5.31 2.28 7.37
CA THR A 118 -6.07 1.46 8.35
C THR A 118 -7.00 0.45 7.69
N ASN A 119 -7.26 -0.67 8.38
CA ASN A 119 -8.30 -1.65 8.03
C ASN A 119 -9.72 -1.15 8.37
N SER A 120 -9.84 0.01 9.04
CA SER A 120 -11.10 0.59 9.50
C SER A 120 -11.42 1.88 8.72
N TYR A 121 -12.25 2.75 9.31
CA TYR A 121 -12.60 4.07 8.79
C TYR A 121 -12.22 5.17 9.78
N PHE A 122 -12.28 6.43 9.32
CA PHE A 122 -11.92 7.60 10.13
C PHE A 122 -13.14 8.29 10.75
N THR A 123 -13.02 8.72 12.00
CA THR A 123 -14.01 9.58 12.66
C THR A 123 -14.14 10.94 11.96
N ALA A 124 -15.28 11.62 12.10
CA ALA A 124 -15.47 12.95 11.50
C ALA A 124 -14.40 13.98 11.93
N PRO A 125 -14.00 14.09 13.22
CA PRO A 125 -12.91 14.96 13.63
C PRO A 125 -11.56 14.59 13.00
N ALA A 126 -11.28 13.29 12.80
CA ALA A 126 -10.07 12.87 12.11
C ALA A 126 -10.07 13.32 10.64
N LYS A 127 -11.21 13.21 9.94
CA LYS A 127 -11.36 13.69 8.57
C LYS A 127 -11.15 15.20 8.47
N GLU A 128 -11.74 15.98 9.38
CA GLU A 128 -11.54 17.43 9.45
C GLU A 128 -10.07 17.80 9.69
N ALA A 129 -9.41 17.14 10.64
CA ALA A 129 -8.00 17.36 10.91
C ALA A 129 -7.11 16.99 9.71
N ALA A 130 -7.40 15.88 9.03
CA ALA A 130 -6.64 15.42 7.88
C ALA A 130 -6.70 16.43 6.72
N ASP A 131 -7.88 17.01 6.44
CA ASP A 131 -8.01 18.07 5.43
C ASP A 131 -7.21 19.32 5.79
N LYS A 132 -7.23 19.74 7.06
CA LYS A 132 -6.47 20.92 7.52
C LYS A 132 -4.97 20.71 7.50
N LEU A 133 -4.52 19.53 7.93
CA LEU A 133 -3.11 19.18 8.06
C LEU A 133 -2.51 18.59 6.78
N LYS A 134 -3.33 18.42 5.73
CA LYS A 134 -2.95 17.83 4.43
C LYS A 134 -2.35 16.43 4.60
N VAL A 135 -2.97 15.64 5.46
CA VAL A 135 -2.67 14.23 5.68
C VAL A 135 -3.61 13.38 4.83
N LEU A 136 -3.08 12.37 4.15
CA LEU A 136 -3.91 11.42 3.41
C LEU A 136 -4.49 10.36 4.35
N MET A 137 -5.69 9.91 4.02
CA MET A 137 -6.41 8.86 4.72
C MET A 137 -6.62 7.70 3.76
N TRP A 138 -5.96 6.58 4.03
CA TRP A 138 -6.08 5.35 3.27
C TRP A 138 -6.81 4.32 4.15
N ASP A 139 -8.14 4.37 4.08
CA ASP A 139 -9.01 3.46 4.81
C ASP A 139 -9.15 2.10 4.09
N ARG A 140 -10.00 1.25 4.62
CA ARG A 140 -10.26 -0.07 4.03
C ARG A 140 -10.76 -0.04 2.60
N ASP A 141 -11.47 1.01 2.17
CA ASP A 141 -11.94 1.08 0.78
C ASP A 141 -10.73 1.30 -0.15
N TYR A 142 -9.77 2.12 0.27
CA TYR A 142 -8.50 2.29 -0.44
C TYR A 142 -7.69 0.99 -0.55
N ILE A 143 -7.70 0.15 0.49
CA ILE A 143 -7.06 -1.18 0.51
C ILE A 143 -7.84 -2.15 -0.41
N ALA A 144 -9.17 -2.14 -0.32
CA ALA A 144 -10.07 -2.98 -1.12
C ALA A 144 -9.93 -2.73 -2.62
N ASP A 145 -9.84 -1.47 -3.04
CA ASP A 145 -9.66 -1.07 -4.45
C ASP A 145 -8.36 -1.63 -5.06
N ARG A 146 -7.37 -2.00 -4.24
CA ARG A 146 -6.12 -2.64 -4.66
C ARG A 146 -6.20 -4.16 -4.74
N GLY A 147 -7.39 -4.72 -4.49
CA GLY A 147 -7.69 -6.14 -4.59
C GLY A 147 -7.51 -6.93 -3.29
N TYR A 148 -7.40 -6.24 -2.15
CA TYR A 148 -7.29 -6.84 -0.82
C TYR A 148 -8.61 -6.63 -0.07
N THR A 149 -9.52 -7.61 -0.16
CA THR A 149 -10.84 -7.58 0.50
C THR A 149 -10.99 -8.77 1.43
N GLU A 150 -11.96 -8.72 2.36
CA GLU A 150 -12.37 -9.76 3.32
C GLU A 150 -12.46 -11.19 2.77
#